data_AF-A0A811RED1-F1
#
_entry.id   AF-A0A811RED1-F1
#
_cell.length_a   1.000
_cell.length_b   1.000
_cell.length_c   1.000
_cell.angle_alpha   90.00
_cell.angle_beta   90.00
_cell.angle_gamma   90.00
#
_symmetry.space_group_name_H-M   'P 1'
#
loop_
_entity.id
_entity.type
_entity.pdbx_description
1 polymer ?
#
loop_
_entity_poly.entity_id
_entity_poly.type
_entity_poly.pdbx_seq_one_letter_code
_entity_poly.pdbx_strand_id
1 'polypeptide(L)'
;MALSLKTEAASSAPSLDAFRDGTSNLPLVDCSKCGAQLIGLVSKQDKSFGQRFYKCPLINHFYMWEDQYVEYLIGKSKLPRCFSKIGRGSPSLGLTQATDPRMSSQELIQAMESLKESIGGCTTLLESTTASMKDAHATLKKIVDANQSIGSNIDKIGDRLLVLGLATMFIVVLLLLVVLVK
;
A
#
# COMPACT_ATOMS: atom_id res chain seq x y z
N MET A 1 16.94 34.64 18.93
CA MET A 1 17.59 33.32 19.07
C MET A 1 16.96 32.60 20.26
N ALA A 2 16.16 31.56 20.02
CA ALA A 2 15.88 30.44 20.92
C ALA A 2 14.96 29.44 20.18
N LEU A 3 15.29 28.15 20.25
CA LEU A 3 14.75 27.01 19.50
C LEU A 3 13.74 26.19 20.32
N SER A 4 12.77 25.56 19.63
CA SER A 4 12.08 24.28 19.98
C SER A 4 11.11 24.33 21.20
N LEU A 5 9.99 23.58 21.32
CA LEU A 5 9.62 22.24 20.86
C LEU A 5 8.14 22.15 20.43
N LYS A 6 7.92 21.26 19.46
CA LYS A 6 6.65 20.72 18.94
C LYS A 6 6.24 19.53 19.80
N THR A 7 5.00 19.41 20.27
CA THR A 7 4.48 18.10 20.74
C THR A 7 2.97 18.01 20.53
N GLU A 8 2.62 17.32 19.45
CA GLU A 8 1.31 16.77 19.12
C GLU A 8 1.06 15.51 19.93
N ALA A 9 -0.18 15.30 20.40
CA ALA A 9 -0.65 13.98 20.82
C ALA A 9 -2.15 13.85 20.52
N ALA A 10 -2.44 13.58 19.25
CA ALA A 10 -3.73 13.11 18.78
C ALA A 10 -3.84 11.59 19.01
N SER A 11 -4.90 11.16 19.67
CA SER A 11 -5.27 9.74 19.79
C SER A 11 -6.05 9.30 18.56
N SER A 12 -5.35 9.16 17.43
CA SER A 12 -5.76 8.36 16.27
C SER A 12 -5.25 6.93 16.44
N ALA A 13 -5.97 5.91 15.94
CA ALA A 13 -5.38 4.58 15.75
C ALA A 13 -4.02 4.77 15.07
N PRO A 14 -2.96 4.15 15.59
CA PRO A 14 -1.60 4.52 15.19
C PRO A 14 -1.47 4.19 13.70
N SER A 15 -1.05 5.18 12.90
CA SER A 15 -0.76 4.92 11.49
C SER A 15 0.54 4.15 11.39
N LEU A 16 0.57 3.10 10.54
CA LEU A 16 1.79 2.37 10.23
C LEU A 16 2.79 3.23 9.46
N ASP A 17 2.35 4.38 8.92
CA ASP A 17 3.19 5.28 8.12
C ASP A 17 4.40 5.80 8.89
N ALA A 18 4.29 5.98 10.21
CA ALA A 18 5.41 6.40 11.05
C ALA A 18 6.55 5.36 11.10
N PHE A 19 6.26 4.11 10.74
CA PHE A 19 7.21 2.99 10.74
C PHE A 19 7.64 2.59 9.32
N ARG A 20 7.12 3.26 8.29
CA ARG A 20 7.47 2.98 6.91
C ARG A 20 8.75 3.70 6.53
N ASP A 21 9.59 3.02 5.74
CA ASP A 21 10.78 3.63 5.15
C ASP A 21 10.44 4.49 3.91
N GLY A 22 11.46 5.10 3.28
CA GLY A 22 11.30 5.90 2.07
C GLY A 22 10.75 5.13 0.85
N THR A 23 10.66 3.80 0.93
CA THR A 23 10.03 2.92 -0.06
C THR A 23 8.65 2.42 0.36
N SER A 24 8.12 3.00 1.45
CA SER A 24 6.82 2.69 2.04
C SER A 24 6.73 1.23 2.54
N ASN A 25 7.87 0.61 2.88
CA ASN A 25 7.93 -0.73 3.49
C ASN A 25 8.03 -0.63 5.01
N LEU A 26 7.43 -1.59 5.72
CA LEU A 26 7.62 -1.77 7.16
C LEU A 26 9.05 -2.22 7.48
N PRO A 27 9.50 -2.10 8.74
CA PRO A 27 10.86 -2.42 9.13
C PRO A 27 11.27 -3.84 8.69
N LEU A 28 12.24 -3.92 7.79
CA LEU A 28 12.74 -5.17 7.23
C LEU A 28 13.64 -5.87 8.25
N VAL A 29 13.15 -6.95 8.85
CA VAL A 29 13.93 -7.77 9.78
C VAL A 29 14.69 -8.90 9.08
N ASP A 30 15.68 -9.46 9.75
CA ASP A 30 16.44 -10.60 9.23
C ASP A 30 15.62 -11.89 9.29
N CYS A 31 15.78 -12.71 8.24
CA CYS A 31 15.21 -14.03 8.16
C CYS A 31 15.80 -14.93 9.26
N SER A 32 14.93 -15.52 10.08
CA SER A 32 15.35 -16.38 11.21
C SER A 32 16.13 -17.64 10.80
N LYS A 33 16.06 -18.06 9.54
CA LYS A 33 16.72 -19.28 9.05
C LYS A 33 18.09 -19.04 8.42
N CYS A 34 18.26 -17.95 7.69
CA CYS A 34 19.48 -17.69 6.92
C CYS A 34 20.17 -16.36 7.26
N GLY A 35 19.57 -15.54 8.13
CA GLY A 35 20.13 -14.23 8.50
C GLY A 35 20.05 -13.16 7.42
N ALA A 36 19.59 -13.48 6.21
CA ALA A 36 19.40 -12.47 5.17
C ALA A 36 18.23 -11.54 5.48
N GLN A 37 18.40 -10.25 5.22
CA GLN A 37 17.35 -9.24 5.37
C GLN A 37 16.17 -9.57 4.45
N LEU A 38 14.96 -9.51 5.00
CA LEU A 38 13.74 -9.70 4.23
C LEU A 38 13.56 -8.55 3.22
N ILE A 39 12.87 -8.83 2.13
CA ILE A 39 12.53 -7.83 1.12
C ILE A 39 11.02 -7.56 1.11
N GLY A 40 10.65 -6.29 1.05
CA GLY A 40 9.27 -5.85 0.81
C GLY A 40 8.99 -5.75 -0.69
N LEU A 41 7.89 -6.36 -1.14
CA LEU A 41 7.48 -6.41 -2.54
C LEU A 41 6.01 -6.05 -2.67
N VAL A 42 5.64 -5.54 -3.84
CA VAL A 42 4.26 -5.24 -4.21
C VAL A 42 3.82 -6.26 -5.25
N SER A 43 2.69 -6.93 -5.00
CA SER A 43 2.15 -7.92 -5.91
C SER A 43 1.66 -7.25 -7.20
N LYS A 44 1.99 -7.88 -8.33
CA LYS A 44 1.55 -7.51 -9.68
C LYS A 44 0.48 -8.47 -10.22
N GLN A 45 0.00 -9.41 -9.41
CA GLN A 45 -1.03 -10.36 -9.84
C GLN A 45 -2.40 -9.71 -9.81
N ASP A 46 -3.26 -10.00 -10.78
CA ASP A 46 -4.59 -9.35 -10.91
C ASP A 46 -5.43 -9.37 -9.62
N LYS A 47 -5.41 -10.49 -8.90
CA LYS A 47 -6.20 -10.67 -7.66
C LYS A 47 -5.62 -9.97 -6.43
N SER A 48 -4.34 -9.61 -6.45
CA SER A 48 -3.63 -9.01 -5.31
C SER A 48 -2.83 -7.78 -5.73
N PHE A 49 -3.20 -7.15 -6.85
CA PHE A 49 -2.45 -6.04 -7.42
C PHE A 49 -2.35 -4.90 -6.41
N GLY A 50 -1.12 -4.42 -6.16
CA GLY A 50 -0.86 -3.35 -5.21
C GLY A 50 -0.72 -3.81 -3.74
N GLN A 51 -1.01 -5.07 -3.41
CA GLN A 51 -0.83 -5.57 -2.05
C GLN A 51 0.65 -5.84 -1.74
N ARG A 52 1.09 -5.45 -0.54
CA ARG A 52 2.47 -5.64 -0.07
C ARG A 52 2.65 -6.98 0.62
N PHE A 53 3.79 -7.61 0.35
CA PHE A 53 4.22 -8.84 1.00
C PHE A 53 5.73 -8.83 1.25
N TYR A 54 6.15 -9.61 2.23
CA TYR A 54 7.52 -9.70 2.68
C TYR A 54 8.00 -11.14 2.49
N LYS A 55 9.17 -11.31 1.86
CA LYS A 55 9.76 -12.64 1.65
C LYS A 55 11.26 -12.66 1.89
N CYS A 56 11.80 -13.85 2.14
CA CYS A 56 13.24 -14.04 2.16
C CYS A 56 13.80 -14.17 0.74
N PRO A 57 14.91 -13.47 0.40
CA PRO A 57 15.52 -13.57 -0.93
C PRO A 57 16.26 -14.89 -1.16
N LEU A 58 16.81 -15.52 -0.12
CA LEU A 58 17.65 -16.71 -0.23
C LEU A 58 16.89 -18.02 -0.09
N ILE A 59 15.80 -18.03 0.69
CA ILE A 59 15.04 -19.24 0.99
C ILE A 59 13.57 -18.99 0.70
N ASN A 60 12.98 -19.80 -0.19
CA ASN A 60 11.58 -19.67 -0.62
C ASN A 60 10.54 -20.11 0.44
N HIS A 61 10.95 -20.24 1.70
CA HIS A 61 10.10 -20.72 2.80
C HIS A 61 9.53 -19.60 3.68
N PHE A 62 10.05 -18.37 3.57
CA PHE A 62 9.51 -17.24 4.32
C PHE A 62 8.74 -16.33 3.37
N TYR A 63 7.42 -16.30 3.55
CA TYR A 63 6.47 -15.49 2.78
C TYR A 63 5.32 -15.08 3.68
N MET A 64 5.08 -13.78 3.82
CA MET A 64 3.98 -13.23 4.62
C MET A 64 3.40 -11.98 3.95
N TRP A 65 2.08 -11.88 3.89
CA TRP A 65 1.41 -10.64 3.50
C TRP A 65 1.58 -9.56 4.58
N GLU A 66 1.45 -8.28 4.22
CA GLU A 66 1.66 -7.15 5.14
C GLU A 66 0.88 -7.30 6.45
N ASP A 67 -0.40 -7.66 6.39
CA ASP A 67 -1.24 -7.93 7.58
C ASP A 67 -0.62 -8.96 8.53
N GLN A 68 -0.06 -10.05 7.99
CA GLN A 68 0.58 -11.09 8.79
C GLN A 68 1.96 -10.65 9.27
N TYR A 69 2.65 -9.83 8.49
CA TYR A 69 3.96 -9.29 8.83
C TYR A 69 3.89 -8.28 9.97
N VAL A 70 2.82 -7.49 10.06
CA VAL A 70 2.57 -6.59 11.20
C VAL A 70 2.50 -7.38 12.49
N GLU A 71 1.70 -8.46 12.54
CA GLU A 71 1.62 -9.33 13.72
C GLU A 71 2.98 -9.96 14.07
N TYR A 72 3.74 -10.37 13.06
CA TYR A 72 5.10 -10.90 13.24
C TYR A 72 6.05 -9.85 13.86
N LEU A 73 5.97 -8.61 13.42
CA LEU A 73 6.78 -7.50 13.95
C LEU A 73 6.37 -7.11 15.37
N ILE A 74 5.07 -7.17 15.71
CA ILE A 74 4.58 -6.98 17.09
C ILE A 74 5.13 -8.07 18.00
N GLY A 75 5.08 -9.34 17.56
CA GLY A 75 5.67 -10.46 18.29
C GLY A 75 7.19 -10.32 18.51
N LYS A 76 7.89 -9.66 17.58
CA LYS A 76 9.33 -9.33 17.68
C LYS A 76 9.63 -7.98 18.35
N SER A 77 8.63 -7.34 18.97
CA SER A 77 8.73 -6.01 19.60
C SER A 77 9.28 -4.89 18.71
N LYS A 78 9.15 -5.03 17.38
CA LYS A 78 9.52 -4.00 16.39
C LYS A 78 8.38 -3.03 16.08
N LEU A 79 7.14 -3.43 16.37
CA LEU A 79 5.95 -2.57 16.28
C LEU A 79 5.19 -2.55 17.62
N PRO A 80 4.59 -1.40 18.00
CA PRO A 80 3.70 -1.31 19.16
C PRO A 80 2.50 -2.29 19.10
N ARG A 81 2.05 -2.80 20.25
CA ARG A 81 0.91 -3.76 20.32
C ARG A 81 -0.43 -3.17 19.85
N CYS A 82 -0.58 -1.86 19.81
CA CYS A 82 -1.78 -1.17 19.33
C CYS A 82 -2.05 -1.35 17.81
N PHE A 83 -1.11 -1.95 17.07
CA PHE A 83 -1.28 -2.34 15.67
C PHE A 83 -1.84 -3.75 15.48
N SER A 84 -1.96 -4.55 16.54
CA SER A 84 -2.49 -5.92 16.42
C SER A 84 -3.97 -5.83 16.06
N LYS A 85 -4.42 -6.66 15.13
CA LYS A 85 -5.80 -6.70 14.65
C LYS A 85 -6.66 -7.20 15.82
N ILE A 86 -7.22 -6.29 16.60
CA ILE A 86 -8.17 -6.57 17.69
C ILE A 86 -9.40 -7.22 17.05
N GLY A 87 -9.38 -8.55 16.88
CA GLY A 87 -10.34 -9.20 16.00
C GLY A 87 -10.15 -10.69 15.82
N ARG A 88 -9.77 -11.44 16.87
CA ARG A 88 -10.13 -12.86 16.98
C ARG A 88 -10.13 -13.26 18.47
N GLY A 89 -11.32 -13.54 18.99
CA GLY A 89 -11.58 -13.61 20.42
C GLY A 89 -10.78 -14.68 21.18
N SER A 90 -10.20 -14.27 22.31
CA SER A 90 -10.50 -14.81 23.65
C SER A 90 -9.74 -14.00 24.71
N PRO A 91 -10.31 -13.85 25.91
CA PRO A 91 -9.75 -13.01 26.97
C PRO A 91 -8.74 -13.82 27.78
N SER A 92 -7.55 -13.27 27.99
CA SER A 92 -6.75 -13.43 29.22
C SER A 92 -5.31 -12.96 28.97
N LEU A 93 -4.93 -11.84 29.57
CA LEU A 93 -3.99 -11.79 30.70
C LEU A 93 -3.51 -10.34 30.92
N GLY A 94 -3.82 -9.82 32.11
CA GLY A 94 -2.90 -8.99 32.87
C GLY A 94 -2.91 -7.49 32.61
N LEU A 95 -3.99 -6.80 32.99
CA LEU A 95 -3.87 -5.43 33.51
C LEU A 95 -4.14 -5.45 35.01
N THR A 96 -3.07 -5.46 35.79
CA THR A 96 -3.09 -4.90 37.15
C THR A 96 -2.13 -3.73 37.16
N GLN A 97 -2.64 -2.51 37.06
CA GLN A 97 -2.22 -1.47 38.01
C GLN A 97 -3.24 -0.35 38.14
N ALA A 98 -3.51 -0.05 39.41
CA ALA A 98 -4.50 0.83 39.98
C ALA A 98 -4.56 2.25 39.39
N THR A 99 -5.77 2.81 39.31
CA THR A 99 -5.98 4.25 39.49
C THR A 99 -7.33 4.51 40.17
N ASP A 100 -7.27 5.39 41.17
CA ASP A 100 -8.26 5.78 42.18
C ASP A 100 -9.53 6.46 41.60
N PRO A 101 -10.75 6.25 42.16
CA PRO A 101 -11.99 6.84 41.65
C PRO A 101 -12.42 8.11 42.42
N ARG A 102 -12.16 9.30 41.87
CA ARG A 102 -12.98 10.51 42.13
C ARG A 102 -12.74 11.59 41.06
N MET A 103 -13.49 11.54 39.96
CA MET A 103 -13.52 12.58 38.93
C MET A 103 -14.86 13.34 39.01
N SER A 104 -14.79 14.68 38.98
CA SER A 104 -15.89 15.62 39.21
C SER A 104 -16.81 15.77 38.00
N SER A 105 -18.14 15.83 38.21
CA SER A 105 -19.20 15.97 37.19
C SER A 105 -19.01 17.17 36.24
N GLN A 106 -18.28 18.19 36.68
CA GLN A 106 -18.03 19.41 35.91
C GLN A 106 -17.00 19.21 34.79
N GLU A 107 -16.03 18.32 34.96
CA GLU A 107 -15.06 17.98 33.91
C GLU A 107 -15.71 17.13 32.80
N LEU A 108 -16.73 16.35 33.14
CA LEU A 108 -17.47 15.53 32.17
C LEU A 108 -18.26 16.40 31.17
N ILE A 109 -18.88 17.49 31.64
CA ILE A 109 -19.68 18.39 30.79
C ILE A 109 -18.77 19.16 29.83
N GLN A 110 -17.63 19.66 30.33
CA GLN A 110 -16.65 20.36 29.50
C GLN A 110 -16.01 19.44 28.46
N ALA A 111 -15.79 18.17 28.82
CA ALA A 111 -15.33 17.14 27.88
C ALA A 111 -16.36 16.88 26.76
N MET A 112 -17.65 16.88 27.05
CA MET A 112 -18.70 16.64 26.05
C MET A 112 -18.87 17.79 25.05
N GLU A 113 -18.78 19.05 25.49
CA GLU A 113 -18.84 20.20 24.57
C GLU A 113 -17.63 20.24 23.64
N SER A 114 -16.43 19.96 24.18
CA SER A 114 -15.21 19.82 23.38
C SER A 114 -15.31 18.69 22.35
N LEU A 115 -15.95 17.57 22.72
CA LEU A 115 -16.19 16.46 21.81
C LEU A 115 -17.13 16.85 20.65
N LYS A 116 -18.19 17.62 20.94
CA LYS A 116 -19.18 18.05 19.94
C LYS A 116 -18.56 18.94 18.86
N GLU A 117 -17.69 19.87 19.27
CA GLU A 117 -16.99 20.76 18.34
C GLU A 117 -15.97 20.00 17.49
N SER A 118 -15.25 19.05 18.09
CA SER A 118 -14.32 18.14 17.39
C SER A 118 -15.02 17.29 16.32
N ILE A 119 -16.21 16.74 16.63
CA ILE A 119 -17.00 15.94 15.67
C ILE A 119 -17.44 16.79 14.47
N GLY A 120 -17.85 18.04 14.70
CA GLY A 120 -18.22 18.97 13.63
C GLY A 120 -17.06 19.27 12.68
N GLY A 121 -15.87 19.51 13.23
CA GLY A 121 -14.64 19.69 12.46
C GLY A 121 -14.27 18.47 11.62
N CYS A 122 -14.31 17.27 12.22
CA CYS A 122 -14.03 16.01 11.52
C CYS A 122 -14.97 15.75 10.33
N THR A 123 -16.23 16.14 10.45
CA THR A 123 -17.22 15.96 9.37
C THR A 123 -16.84 16.77 8.14
N THR A 124 -16.45 18.04 8.31
CA THR A 124 -16.01 18.91 7.21
C THR A 124 -14.70 18.46 6.56
N LEU A 125 -13.78 17.90 7.36
CA LEU A 125 -12.49 17.40 6.90
C LEU A 125 -12.65 16.09 6.10
N LEU A 126 -13.55 15.21 6.54
CA LEU A 126 -13.93 14.01 5.80
C LEU A 126 -14.58 14.36 4.45
N GLU A 127 -15.42 15.39 4.42
CA GLU A 127 -16.07 15.85 3.20
C GLU A 127 -15.06 16.44 2.20
N SER A 128 -14.12 17.26 2.69
CA SER A 128 -13.01 17.80 1.89
C SER A 128 -12.08 16.70 1.36
N THR A 129 -11.75 15.71 2.19
CA THR A 129 -10.92 14.55 1.79
C THR A 129 -11.63 13.69 0.76
N THR A 130 -12.94 13.48 0.92
CA THR A 130 -13.77 12.74 -0.04
C THR A 130 -13.82 13.46 -1.38
N ALA A 131 -13.94 14.79 -1.39
CA ALA A 131 -13.89 15.59 -2.61
C ALA A 131 -12.52 15.49 -3.30
N SER A 132 -11.42 15.58 -2.55
CA SER A 132 -10.06 15.44 -3.09
C SER A 132 -9.81 14.04 -3.67
N MET A 133 -10.27 12.98 -2.99
CA MET A 133 -10.12 11.61 -3.46
C MET A 133 -10.95 11.33 -4.72
N LYS A 134 -12.12 11.96 -4.84
CA LYS A 134 -12.97 11.90 -6.04
C LYS A 134 -12.32 12.57 -7.25
N ASP A 135 -11.64 13.70 -7.03
CA ASP A 135 -10.88 14.41 -8.06
C ASP A 135 -9.65 13.62 -8.53
N ALA A 136 -8.90 13.03 -7.59
CA ALA A 136 -7.79 12.14 -7.90
C ALA A 136 -8.26 10.89 -8.69
N HIS A 137 -9.41 10.32 -8.32
CA HIS A 137 -10.00 9.19 -9.03
C HIS A 137 -10.42 9.57 -10.46
N ALA A 138 -11.01 10.75 -10.67
CA ALA A 138 -11.35 11.24 -12.01
C ALA A 138 -10.11 11.43 -12.90
N THR A 139 -9.04 11.97 -12.32
CA THR A 139 -7.74 12.14 -13.00
C THR A 139 -7.12 10.80 -13.39
N LEU A 140 -7.09 9.84 -12.47
CA LEU A 140 -6.58 8.50 -12.75
C LEU A 140 -7.41 7.78 -13.82
N LYS A 141 -8.73 7.89 -13.77
CA LYS A 141 -9.61 7.32 -14.79
C LYS A 141 -9.31 7.87 -16.18
N LYS A 142 -9.11 9.19 -16.29
CA LYS A 142 -8.74 9.84 -17.55
C LYS A 142 -7.40 9.34 -18.10
N ILE A 143 -6.42 9.08 -17.24
CA ILE A 143 -5.12 8.52 -17.64
C ILE A 143 -5.29 7.08 -18.13
N VAL A 144 -6.11 6.27 -17.45
CA VAL A 144 -6.39 4.88 -17.87
C VAL A 144 -7.06 4.84 -19.24
N ASP A 145 -8.07 5.66 -19.47
CA ASP A 145 -8.77 5.73 -20.76
C ASP A 145 -7.82 6.18 -21.89
N ALA A 146 -6.96 7.16 -21.62
CA ALA A 146 -5.93 7.58 -22.57
C ALA A 146 -4.95 6.45 -22.90
N ASN A 147 -4.47 5.71 -21.90
CA ASN A 147 -3.56 4.58 -22.09
C ASN A 147 -4.21 3.43 -22.88
N GLN A 148 -5.50 3.15 -22.64
CA GLN A 148 -6.25 2.17 -23.42
C GLN A 148 -6.34 2.57 -24.90
N SER A 149 -6.54 3.86 -25.17
CA SER A 149 -6.55 4.37 -26.54
C SER A 149 -5.19 4.22 -27.24
N ILE A 150 -4.09 4.42 -26.51
CA ILE A 150 -2.73 4.24 -27.01
C ILE A 150 -2.49 2.77 -27.37
N GLY A 151 -2.91 1.83 -26.52
CA GLY A 151 -2.83 0.39 -26.79
C GLY A 151 -3.48 0.01 -28.12
N SER A 152 -4.72 0.48 -28.35
CA SER A 152 -5.45 0.18 -29.60
C SER A 152 -4.77 0.71 -30.87
N ASN A 153 -3.97 1.77 -30.76
CA ASN A 153 -3.20 2.30 -31.89
C ASN A 153 -1.92 1.50 -32.13
N ILE A 154 -1.30 0.97 -31.06
CA ILE A 154 -0.13 0.10 -31.15
C ILE A 154 -0.50 -1.21 -31.85
N ASP A 155 -1.66 -1.80 -31.53
CA ASP A 155 -2.14 -3.03 -32.18
C ASP A 155 -2.29 -2.84 -33.70
N LYS A 156 -2.88 -1.71 -34.14
CA LYS A 156 -3.03 -1.37 -35.57
C LYS A 156 -1.68 -1.17 -36.27
N ILE A 157 -0.70 -0.60 -35.58
CA ILE A 157 0.67 -0.45 -36.11
C ILE A 157 1.32 -1.83 -36.24
N GLY A 158 1.15 -2.69 -35.23
CA GLY A 158 1.60 -4.08 -35.25
C GLY A 158 1.09 -4.86 -36.46
N ASP A 159 -0.22 -4.80 -36.72
CA ASP A 159 -0.84 -5.48 -37.87
C ASP A 159 -0.27 -4.99 -39.21
N ARG A 160 -0.08 -3.66 -39.37
CA ARG A 160 0.50 -3.11 -40.60
C ARG A 160 1.95 -3.56 -40.80
N LEU A 161 2.75 -3.58 -39.75
CA LEU A 161 4.12 -4.09 -39.77
C LEU A 161 4.17 -5.57 -40.13
N LEU A 162 3.24 -6.37 -39.62
CA LEU A 162 3.13 -7.79 -39.94
C LEU A 162 2.86 -8.00 -41.44
N VAL A 163 1.92 -7.27 -42.02
CA VAL A 163 1.58 -7.35 -43.46
C VAL A 163 2.75 -6.91 -44.33
N LEU A 164 3.42 -5.80 -43.98
CA LEU A 164 4.63 -5.33 -44.66
C LEU A 164 5.75 -6.36 -44.62
N GLY A 165 5.95 -7.00 -43.46
CA GLY A 165 6.93 -8.09 -43.28
C GLY A 165 6.63 -9.29 -44.18
N LEU A 166 5.38 -9.75 -44.20
CA LEU A 166 4.95 -10.87 -45.05
C LEU A 166 5.11 -10.56 -46.55
N ALA A 167 4.70 -9.36 -46.99
CA ALA A 167 4.85 -8.94 -48.37
C ALA A 167 6.34 -8.90 -48.80
N THR A 168 7.19 -8.35 -47.93
CA THR A 168 8.65 -8.30 -48.17
C THR A 168 9.24 -9.70 -48.27
N MET A 169 8.88 -10.59 -47.34
CA MET A 169 9.31 -12.00 -47.36
C MET A 169 8.86 -12.70 -48.64
N PHE A 170 7.62 -12.47 -49.09
CA PHE A 170 7.10 -13.05 -50.33
C PHE A 170 7.88 -12.60 -51.56
N ILE A 171 8.19 -11.30 -51.68
CA ILE A 171 8.99 -10.75 -52.78
C ILE A 171 10.39 -11.39 -52.79
N VAL A 172 11.03 -11.52 -51.63
CA VAL A 172 12.35 -12.16 -51.50
C VAL A 172 12.30 -13.61 -51.98
N VAL A 173 11.27 -14.37 -51.58
CA VAL A 173 11.08 -15.76 -52.03
C VAL A 173 10.91 -15.84 -53.55
N LEU A 174 10.09 -14.97 -54.14
CA LEU A 174 9.92 -14.92 -55.60
C LEU A 174 11.22 -14.63 -56.33
N LEU A 175 12.00 -13.66 -55.85
CA LEU A 175 13.31 -13.34 -56.44
C LEU A 175 14.27 -14.53 -56.37
N LEU A 176 14.31 -15.23 -55.22
CA LEU A 176 15.12 -16.44 -55.08
C LEU A 176 14.68 -17.54 -56.06
N LEU A 177 13.38 -17.76 -56.24
CA LEU A 177 12.88 -18.73 -57.22
C LEU A 177 13.27 -18.36 -58.65
N VAL A 178 13.18 -17.08 -59.03
CA VAL A 178 13.60 -16.61 -60.36
C VAL A 178 15.09 -16.83 -60.59
N VAL A 179 15.93 -16.61 -59.57
CA VAL A 179 17.37 -16.86 -59.65
C VAL A 179 17.69 -18.35 -59.76
N LEU A 180 16.95 -19.22 -59.05
CA LEU A 180 17.18 -20.67 -59.08
C LEU A 180 16.72 -21.36 -60.37
N VAL A 181 15.77 -20.76 -61.09
CA VAL A 181 15.21 -21.32 -62.34
C VAL A 181 16.03 -20.89 -63.58
N LYS A 182 17.02 -20.00 -63.40
CA LYS A 182 17.86 -19.48 -64.48
C LYS A 182 19.23 -20.14 -64.50
#